data_AF-A0A815MTB4-F1
#
_entry.id   AF-A0A815MTB4-F1
#
_cell.length_a   1.000
_cell.length_b   1.000
_cell.length_c   1.000
_cell.angle_alpha   90.00
_cell.angle_beta   90.00
_cell.angle_gamma   90.00
#
_symmetry.space_group_name_H-M   'P 1'
#
loop_
_entity.id
_entity.type
_entity.pdbx_description
1 polymer ?
#
loop_
_entity_poly.entity_id
_entity_poly.type
_entity_poly.pdbx_seq_one_letter_code
_entity_poly.pdbx_strand_id
1 'polypeptide(L)'
;ADRSNSPESQLVSVIVSRRENPVIRRGNEILQFDDNVDTLFFPEMTIERNLTDRNVLILSWTVGVTIQINFIQITSPTTTLVLNVAASVAGIYRGRTYGLLGTYDGQASNDLRAQNGQIINADSSLEQIHRQFGVTWSIDPITSLFHYETDQSAIFFHEKNQLFTPSFIEPSNSQAEDASIRHACNIDPSSLPASWNIAQRTCYYDISVTKDESFGQTSLNAGNEMLSIKADQRNPPLFDITLPVYKEAKKGDKIQLKIVASSEYPSSVIQLSAIHLPRDAKFNVQTGMFEWTAIEGTEHVRIRAFDMTYNLTATHEIVFEVGRTNYSPTQFEVKILLFFTAFLFAFLSK
;
A
#
# COMPACT_ATOMS: atom_id res chain seq x y z
N ALA A 1 -19.04 7.13 1.07
CA ALA A 1 -20.37 6.48 1.11
C ALA A 1 -20.22 5.15 1.84
N ASP A 2 -21.10 4.83 2.78
CA ASP A 2 -21.07 3.55 3.49
C ASP A 2 -21.58 2.44 2.58
N ARG A 3 -20.76 1.40 2.33
CA ARG A 3 -21.06 0.26 1.44
C ARG A 3 -20.99 -1.08 2.18
N SER A 4 -21.42 -1.06 3.44
CA SER A 4 -21.44 -2.17 4.40
C SER A 4 -22.29 -3.39 4.06
N ASN A 5 -23.17 -3.34 3.06
CA ASN A 5 -24.16 -4.40 2.78
C ASN A 5 -23.61 -5.68 2.13
N SER A 6 -22.29 -5.82 1.93
CA SER A 6 -21.67 -7.05 1.40
C SER A 6 -20.71 -7.65 2.42
N PRO A 7 -21.16 -8.67 3.17
CA PRO A 7 -20.42 -9.20 4.32
C PRO A 7 -19.36 -10.25 3.94
N GLU A 8 -19.14 -10.51 2.65
CA GLU A 8 -18.03 -11.33 2.17
C GLU A 8 -16.85 -10.46 1.76
N SER A 9 -15.64 -10.86 2.19
CA SER A 9 -14.40 -10.26 1.70
C SER A 9 -14.32 -10.46 0.19
N GLN A 10 -14.09 -9.36 -0.53
CA GLN A 10 -13.96 -9.36 -1.97
C GLN A 10 -12.56 -8.93 -2.37
N LEU A 11 -12.07 -9.48 -3.48
CA LEU A 11 -10.81 -9.04 -4.08
C LEU A 11 -10.91 -7.56 -4.45
N VAL A 12 -9.93 -6.78 -4.01
CA VAL A 12 -9.76 -5.40 -4.45
C VAL A 12 -8.65 -5.34 -5.48
N SER A 13 -8.96 -4.72 -6.62
CA SER A 13 -8.02 -4.57 -7.72
C SER A 13 -7.88 -3.10 -8.07
N VAL A 14 -6.65 -2.62 -8.19
CA VAL A 14 -6.36 -1.31 -8.77
C VAL A 14 -5.63 -1.57 -10.08
N ILE A 15 -6.24 -1.14 -11.19
CA ILE A 15 -5.72 -1.38 -12.54
C ILE A 15 -5.61 -0.06 -13.31
N VAL A 16 -4.67 0.01 -14.25
CA VAL A 16 -4.61 1.07 -15.25
C VAL A 16 -5.34 0.58 -16.50
N SER A 17 -6.41 1.27 -16.88
CA SER A 17 -7.16 0.94 -18.10
C SER A 17 -6.35 1.28 -19.35
N ARG A 18 -6.75 0.75 -20.52
CA ARG A 18 -6.18 1.13 -21.84
C ARG A 18 -6.21 2.61 -22.17
N ARG A 19 -6.99 3.40 -21.43
CA ARG A 19 -7.07 4.85 -21.58
C ARG A 19 -6.19 5.60 -20.58
N GLU A 20 -5.23 4.91 -19.95
CA GLU A 20 -4.33 5.46 -18.93
C GLU A 20 -5.06 6.07 -17.73
N ASN A 21 -6.24 5.53 -17.39
CA ASN A 21 -7.00 5.94 -16.23
C ASN A 21 -6.97 4.86 -15.14
N PRO A 22 -6.79 5.24 -13.88
CA PRO A 22 -6.90 4.30 -12.77
C PRO A 22 -8.34 3.84 -12.60
N VAL A 23 -8.52 2.53 -12.41
CA VAL A 23 -9.81 1.90 -12.15
C VAL A 23 -9.66 1.05 -10.89
N ILE A 24 -10.55 1.27 -9.94
CA ILE A 24 -10.60 0.51 -8.69
C ILE A 24 -11.79 -0.44 -8.78
N ARG A 25 -11.56 -1.71 -8.47
CA ARG A 25 -12.58 -2.75 -8.47
C ARG A 25 -12.66 -3.42 -7.12
N ARG A 26 -13.86 -3.81 -6.70
CA ARG A 26 -14.11 -4.72 -5.59
C ARG A 26 -15.01 -5.86 -6.10
N GLY A 27 -14.45 -7.05 -6.19
CA GLY A 27 -15.08 -8.17 -6.91
C GLY A 27 -15.39 -7.76 -8.36
N ASN A 28 -16.67 -7.85 -8.74
CA ASN A 28 -17.13 -7.49 -10.08
C ASN A 28 -17.56 -6.03 -10.22
N GLU A 29 -17.56 -5.26 -9.13
CA GLU A 29 -17.99 -3.86 -9.12
C GLU A 29 -16.82 -2.92 -9.40
N ILE A 30 -17.05 -1.90 -10.24
CA ILE A 30 -16.13 -0.76 -10.39
C ILE A 30 -16.52 0.28 -9.34
N LEU A 31 -15.55 0.65 -8.50
CA LEU A 31 -15.72 1.69 -7.51
C LEU A 31 -15.49 3.06 -8.14
N GLN A 32 -16.40 3.99 -7.86
CA GLN A 32 -16.28 5.39 -8.26
C GLN A 32 -16.36 6.27 -7.01
N PHE A 33 -15.53 7.30 -6.97
CA PHE A 33 -15.63 8.38 -6.00
C PHE A 33 -16.56 9.45 -6.59
N ASP A 34 -17.67 9.73 -5.92
CA ASP A 34 -18.52 10.88 -6.25
C ASP A 34 -17.79 12.19 -5.92
N ASP A 35 -18.20 13.32 -6.52
CA ASP A 35 -17.51 14.62 -6.38
C ASP A 35 -17.29 15.09 -4.92
N ASN A 36 -18.10 14.59 -3.97
CA ASN A 36 -18.05 14.93 -2.55
C ASN A 36 -17.67 13.74 -1.65
N VAL A 37 -17.26 12.60 -2.22
CA VAL A 37 -16.93 11.40 -1.47
C VAL A 37 -15.48 11.06 -1.71
N ASP A 38 -14.64 11.31 -0.72
CA ASP A 38 -13.21 11.01 -0.76
C ASP A 38 -12.85 9.73 -0.03
N THR A 39 -13.83 9.12 0.64
CA THR A 39 -13.62 7.86 1.37
C THR A 39 -14.76 6.88 1.10
N LEU A 40 -14.38 5.69 0.66
CA LEU A 40 -15.22 4.52 0.56
C LEU A 40 -14.92 3.60 1.72
N PHE A 41 -15.98 3.03 2.27
CA PHE A 41 -15.96 2.30 3.52
C PHE A 41 -16.52 0.91 3.31
N PHE A 42 -15.74 -0.09 3.69
CA PHE A 42 -16.07 -1.52 3.64
C PHE A 42 -15.76 -2.16 5.00
N PRO A 43 -16.43 -3.26 5.38
CA PRO A 43 -16.22 -3.92 6.68
C PRO A 43 -14.75 -4.24 6.99
N GLU A 44 -13.98 -4.62 5.98
CA GLU A 44 -12.59 -5.05 6.09
C GLU A 44 -11.57 -3.94 5.81
N MET A 45 -11.99 -2.83 5.19
CA MET A 45 -11.08 -1.81 4.72
C MET A 45 -11.72 -0.44 4.46
N THR A 46 -10.87 0.57 4.39
CA THR A 46 -11.19 1.88 3.84
C THR A 46 -10.39 2.10 2.55
N ILE A 47 -11.00 2.76 1.58
CA ILE A 47 -10.33 3.28 0.39
C ILE A 47 -10.52 4.78 0.38
N GLU A 48 -9.44 5.52 0.50
CA GLU A 48 -9.43 6.97 0.59
C GLU A 48 -8.68 7.56 -0.62
N ARG A 49 -9.26 8.60 -1.21
CA ARG A 49 -8.58 9.48 -2.17
C ARG A 49 -8.12 10.72 -1.42
N ASN A 50 -6.84 11.05 -1.49
CA ASN A 50 -6.30 12.19 -0.76
C ASN A 50 -6.97 13.50 -1.25
N LEU A 51 -7.34 14.34 -0.29
CA LEU A 51 -8.10 15.57 -0.53
C LEU A 51 -7.28 16.65 -1.25
N THR A 52 -5.99 16.74 -0.91
CA THR A 52 -5.06 17.73 -1.44
C THR A 52 -4.46 17.26 -2.75
N ASP A 53 -4.10 15.97 -2.81
CA ASP A 53 -3.58 15.35 -4.02
C ASP A 53 -4.50 14.22 -4.51
N ARG A 54 -5.34 14.57 -5.48
CA ARG A 54 -6.32 13.65 -6.07
C ARG A 54 -5.68 12.46 -6.82
N ASN A 55 -4.37 12.43 -6.98
CA ASN A 55 -3.62 11.32 -7.58
C ASN A 55 -3.15 10.28 -6.56
N VAL A 56 -3.39 10.51 -5.26
CA VAL A 56 -3.03 9.57 -4.20
C VAL A 56 -4.25 8.78 -3.73
N LEU A 57 -4.11 7.46 -3.75
CA LEU A 57 -5.09 6.50 -3.28
C LEU A 57 -4.52 5.71 -2.10
N ILE A 58 -5.26 5.64 -1.01
CA ILE A 58 -4.85 4.97 0.23
C ILE A 58 -5.86 3.87 0.53
N LEU A 59 -5.40 2.62 0.52
CA LEU A 59 -6.16 1.45 0.91
C LEU A 59 -5.71 1.05 2.31
N SER A 60 -6.59 1.08 3.31
CA SER A 60 -6.26 0.69 4.68
C SER A 60 -7.15 -0.45 5.14
N TRP A 61 -6.55 -1.59 5.46
CA TRP A 61 -7.25 -2.72 6.05
C TRP A 61 -7.28 -2.59 7.56
N THR A 62 -8.38 -3.03 8.18
CA THR A 62 -8.56 -3.04 9.65
C THR A 62 -7.54 -3.93 10.35
N VAL A 63 -6.90 -4.85 9.61
CA VAL A 63 -5.83 -5.70 10.12
C VAL A 63 -4.49 -4.96 10.29
N GLY A 64 -4.41 -3.66 10.00
CA GLY A 64 -3.19 -2.87 10.18
C GLY A 64 -2.25 -2.92 8.98
N VAL A 65 -2.79 -3.08 7.77
CA VAL A 65 -2.04 -2.94 6.52
C VAL A 65 -2.54 -1.71 5.80
N THR A 66 -1.64 -0.87 5.29
CA THR A 66 -1.97 0.26 4.44
C THR A 66 -1.17 0.19 3.16
N ILE A 67 -1.82 0.38 2.01
CA ILE A 67 -1.17 0.53 0.71
C ILE A 67 -1.51 1.92 0.19
N GLN A 68 -0.48 2.70 -0.10
CA GLN A 68 -0.62 3.97 -0.80
C GLN A 68 -0.17 3.78 -2.24
N ILE A 69 -0.99 4.28 -3.17
CA ILE A 69 -0.73 4.25 -4.61
C ILE A 69 -0.81 5.69 -5.11
N ASN A 70 0.27 6.19 -5.68
CA ASN A 70 0.29 7.48 -6.34
C ASN A 70 0.34 7.27 -7.84
N PHE A 71 -0.61 7.88 -8.54
CA PHE A 71 -0.74 7.82 -9.99
C PHE A 71 0.04 8.98 -10.60
N ILE A 72 1.12 8.69 -11.31
CA ILE A 72 1.96 9.73 -11.90
C ILE A 72 1.82 9.71 -13.40
N GLN A 73 1.30 10.79 -13.96
CA GLN A 73 1.08 10.93 -15.39
C GLN A 73 2.30 11.57 -16.06
N ILE A 74 2.82 10.89 -17.07
CA ILE A 74 3.94 11.36 -17.91
C ILE A 74 3.34 11.74 -19.25
N THR A 75 3.60 12.95 -19.74
CA THR A 75 2.91 13.52 -20.91
C THR A 75 3.78 13.61 -22.17
N SER A 76 5.07 13.27 -22.08
CA SER A 76 6.02 13.29 -23.19
C SER A 76 6.91 12.05 -23.13
N PRO A 77 7.19 11.36 -24.25
CA PRO A 77 6.70 11.61 -25.62
C PRO A 77 5.26 11.12 -25.85
N THR A 78 4.72 10.28 -24.96
CA THR A 78 3.34 9.78 -24.98
C THR A 78 2.77 9.76 -23.57
N THR A 79 1.47 10.01 -23.45
CA THR A 79 0.78 9.94 -22.16
C THR A 79 0.87 8.52 -21.59
N THR A 80 1.56 8.35 -20.46
CA THR A 80 1.74 7.07 -19.77
C THR A 80 1.48 7.27 -18.28
N LEU A 81 0.79 6.33 -17.64
CA LEU A 81 0.59 6.34 -16.18
C LEU A 81 1.57 5.40 -15.47
N VAL A 82 2.33 5.95 -14.52
CA VAL A 82 3.21 5.18 -13.63
C VAL A 82 2.57 5.06 -12.26
N LEU A 83 2.71 3.88 -11.64
CA LEU A 83 2.25 3.61 -10.28
C LEU A 83 3.42 3.66 -9.31
N ASN A 84 3.38 4.57 -8.36
CA ASN A 84 4.24 4.53 -7.19
C ASN A 84 3.50 3.86 -6.03
N VAL A 85 3.99 2.74 -5.53
CA VAL A 85 3.29 1.91 -4.53
C VAL A 85 4.11 1.81 -3.26
N ALA A 86 3.55 2.27 -2.15
CA ALA A 86 4.11 2.16 -0.82
C ALA A 86 3.22 1.28 0.05
N ALA A 87 3.82 0.46 0.91
CA ALA A 87 3.10 -0.38 1.84
C ALA A 87 3.59 -0.16 3.27
N SER A 88 2.63 -0.02 4.19
CA SER A 88 2.80 -0.04 5.63
C SER A 88 2.19 -1.30 6.20
N VAL A 89 2.89 -1.91 7.14
CA VAL A 89 2.42 -3.09 7.85
C VAL A 89 2.60 -2.86 9.34
N ALA A 90 1.55 -3.11 10.11
CA ALA A 90 1.55 -2.95 11.56
C ALA A 90 2.65 -3.77 12.25
N GLY A 91 3.29 -3.20 13.28
CA GLY A 91 4.39 -3.82 14.02
C GLY A 91 4.07 -5.19 14.63
N ILE A 92 2.78 -5.54 14.83
CA ILE A 92 2.35 -6.88 15.26
C ILE A 92 2.76 -7.99 14.27
N TYR A 93 3.04 -7.65 13.02
CA TYR A 93 3.51 -8.57 11.99
C TYR A 93 5.04 -8.57 11.83
N ARG A 94 5.77 -7.83 12.67
CA ARG A 94 7.22 -7.82 12.64
C ARG A 94 7.77 -9.23 12.92
N GLY A 95 8.68 -9.68 12.06
CA GLY A 95 9.22 -11.04 12.04
C GLY A 95 8.25 -12.12 11.54
N ARG A 96 7.05 -11.73 11.08
CA ARG A 96 6.00 -12.64 10.57
C ARG A 96 5.63 -12.39 9.11
N THR A 97 6.00 -11.23 8.57
CA THR A 97 5.76 -10.85 7.17
C THR A 97 7.07 -10.90 6.39
N TYR A 98 7.03 -11.54 5.22
CA TYR A 98 8.12 -11.55 4.24
C TYR A 98 7.56 -11.60 2.82
N GLY A 99 8.30 -11.09 1.85
CA GLY A 99 7.85 -11.02 0.46
C GLY A 99 8.86 -10.39 -0.48
N LEU A 100 8.38 -9.90 -1.63
CA LEU A 100 9.18 -9.13 -2.59
C LEU A 100 9.83 -7.87 -1.98
N LEU A 101 9.27 -7.34 -0.90
CA LEU A 101 9.79 -6.17 -0.17
C LEU A 101 10.73 -6.54 1.00
N GLY A 102 11.14 -7.80 1.10
CA GLY A 102 12.04 -8.28 2.15
C GLY A 102 11.34 -8.85 3.38
N THR A 103 12.11 -9.08 4.44
CA THR A 103 11.58 -9.59 5.71
C THR A 103 11.31 -8.40 6.62
N TYR A 104 10.10 -8.33 7.19
CA TYR A 104 9.75 -7.23 8.09
C TYR A 104 10.37 -7.44 9.48
N ASP A 105 11.69 -7.41 9.59
CA ASP A 105 12.45 -7.57 10.84
C ASP A 105 13.52 -6.47 11.03
N GLY A 106 13.75 -5.64 10.03
CA GLY A 106 14.75 -4.57 10.04
C GLY A 106 16.18 -5.03 9.75
N GLN A 107 16.37 -6.26 9.23
CA GLN A 107 17.68 -6.81 8.88
C GLN A 107 17.87 -6.85 7.36
N ALA A 108 18.50 -5.81 6.80
CA ALA A 108 18.74 -5.72 5.36
C ALA A 108 19.50 -6.91 4.74
N SER A 109 20.27 -7.66 5.55
CA SER A 109 21.02 -8.83 5.11
C SER A 109 20.16 -10.02 4.66
N ASN A 110 18.86 -10.04 4.99
CA ASN A 110 17.96 -11.13 4.61
C ASN A 110 16.79 -10.68 3.72
N ASP A 111 16.79 -9.42 3.25
CA ASP A 111 15.68 -8.87 2.45
C ASP A 111 15.63 -9.46 1.04
N LEU A 112 16.77 -9.87 0.49
CA LEU A 112 16.83 -10.59 -0.79
C LEU A 112 16.52 -12.09 -0.63
N ARG A 113 15.40 -12.40 0.02
CA ARG A 113 14.92 -13.77 0.20
C ARG A 113 14.03 -14.18 -0.97
N ALA A 114 14.50 -15.14 -1.76
CA ALA A 114 13.72 -15.74 -2.84
C ALA A 114 12.53 -16.55 -2.29
N GLN A 115 11.54 -16.85 -3.14
CA GLN A 115 10.32 -17.57 -2.73
C GLN A 115 10.61 -18.97 -2.14
N ASN A 116 11.68 -19.62 -2.60
CA ASN A 116 12.15 -20.90 -2.07
C ASN A 116 12.86 -20.79 -0.69
N GLY A 117 13.01 -19.57 -0.16
CA GLY A 117 13.65 -19.28 1.12
C GLY A 117 15.16 -18.99 1.04
N GLN A 118 15.79 -19.12 -0.13
CA GLN A 118 17.21 -18.81 -0.32
C GLN A 118 17.45 -17.30 -0.20
N ILE A 119 18.50 -16.90 0.52
CA ILE A 119 18.93 -15.50 0.64
C ILE A 119 20.03 -15.23 -0.39
N ILE A 120 19.87 -14.17 -1.16
CA ILE A 120 20.86 -13.66 -2.12
C ILE A 120 21.65 -12.52 -1.47
N ASN A 121 22.95 -12.41 -1.76
CA ASN A 121 23.77 -11.35 -1.18
C ASN A 121 23.40 -9.98 -1.80
N ALA A 122 23.36 -8.93 -0.97
CA ALA A 122 23.04 -7.57 -1.39
C ALA A 122 24.09 -6.94 -2.33
N ASP A 123 25.31 -7.50 -2.40
CA ASP A 123 26.35 -7.11 -3.35
C ASP A 123 26.28 -7.84 -4.70
N SER A 124 25.28 -8.71 -4.90
CA SER A 124 25.08 -9.41 -6.16
C SER A 124 24.75 -8.43 -7.29
N SER A 125 25.10 -8.79 -8.53
CA SER A 125 24.77 -7.95 -9.68
C SER A 125 23.26 -7.81 -9.87
N LEU A 126 22.81 -6.74 -10.54
CA LEU A 126 21.39 -6.54 -10.85
C LEU A 126 20.78 -7.74 -11.60
N GLU A 127 21.55 -8.40 -12.47
CA GLU A 127 21.12 -9.61 -13.17
C GLU A 127 20.89 -10.78 -12.22
N GLN A 128 21.80 -11.01 -11.27
CA GLN A 128 21.67 -12.06 -10.27
C GLN A 128 20.45 -11.79 -9.38
N ILE A 129 20.28 -10.56 -8.90
CA ILE A 129 19.10 -10.16 -8.11
C ILE A 129 17.81 -10.38 -8.91
N HIS A 130 17.77 -9.98 -10.18
CA HIS A 130 16.61 -10.19 -11.02
C HIS A 130 16.28 -11.68 -11.19
N ARG A 131 17.24 -12.51 -11.59
CA ARG A 131 17.00 -13.92 -11.94
C ARG A 131 16.82 -14.83 -10.73
N GLN A 132 17.60 -14.63 -9.67
CA GLN A 132 17.65 -15.53 -8.52
C GLN A 132 16.72 -15.10 -7.38
N PHE A 133 16.29 -13.84 -7.36
CA PHE A 133 15.33 -13.32 -6.39
C PHE A 133 14.04 -12.84 -7.08
N GLY A 134 14.10 -11.82 -7.94
CA GLY A 134 12.92 -11.16 -8.49
C GLY A 134 11.98 -12.09 -9.26
N VAL A 135 12.52 -12.86 -10.20
CA VAL A 135 11.76 -13.82 -11.02
C VAL A 135 11.09 -14.89 -10.15
N THR A 136 11.69 -15.27 -9.02
CA THR A 136 11.12 -16.30 -8.12
C THR A 136 9.82 -15.86 -7.46
N TRP A 137 9.54 -14.56 -7.39
CA TRP A 137 8.28 -14.02 -6.87
C TRP A 137 7.18 -13.91 -7.94
N SER A 138 7.42 -14.38 -9.17
CA SER A 138 6.41 -14.45 -10.21
C SER A 138 5.28 -15.39 -9.79
N ILE A 139 4.04 -14.96 -10.03
CA ILE A 139 2.85 -15.73 -9.66
C ILE A 139 2.58 -16.83 -10.68
N ASP A 140 1.95 -17.93 -10.24
CA ASP A 140 1.38 -18.92 -11.17
C ASP A 140 0.16 -18.29 -11.88
N PRO A 141 0.18 -18.17 -13.22
CA PRO A 141 -0.91 -17.58 -13.99
C PRO A 141 -2.28 -18.21 -13.72
N ILE A 142 -2.32 -19.51 -13.40
CA ILE A 142 -3.56 -20.25 -13.15
C ILE A 142 -4.21 -19.80 -11.83
N THR A 143 -3.40 -19.37 -10.87
CA THR A 143 -3.84 -18.94 -9.54
C THR A 143 -3.99 -17.42 -9.42
N SER A 144 -3.85 -16.69 -10.53
CA SER A 144 -3.90 -15.23 -10.53
C SER A 144 -5.21 -14.70 -9.96
N LEU A 145 -5.10 -13.73 -9.05
CA LEU A 145 -6.22 -13.00 -8.46
C LEU A 145 -6.49 -11.67 -9.18
N PHE A 146 -5.73 -11.36 -10.24
CA PHE A 146 -5.89 -10.11 -10.96
C PHE A 146 -7.07 -10.13 -11.91
N HIS A 147 -7.68 -8.95 -12.06
CA HIS A 147 -8.65 -8.69 -13.11
C HIS A 147 -7.92 -8.37 -14.42
N TYR A 148 -8.36 -8.97 -15.52
CA TYR A 148 -7.84 -8.75 -16.86
C TYR A 148 -8.94 -8.18 -17.77
N GLU A 149 -8.61 -7.23 -18.64
CA GLU A 149 -9.56 -6.75 -19.65
C GLU A 149 -9.80 -7.81 -20.74
N THR A 150 -10.77 -7.57 -21.63
CA THR A 150 -11.02 -8.41 -22.81
C THR A 150 -9.72 -8.67 -23.57
N ASP A 151 -9.49 -9.93 -23.97
CA ASP A 151 -8.27 -10.39 -24.67
C ASP A 151 -6.97 -10.35 -23.85
N GLN A 152 -7.04 -10.08 -22.55
CA GLN A 152 -5.91 -10.20 -21.63
C GLN A 152 -6.12 -11.39 -20.68
N SER A 153 -5.01 -11.95 -20.22
CA SER A 153 -5.01 -12.99 -19.18
C SER A 153 -3.67 -13.03 -18.48
N ALA A 154 -3.62 -13.67 -17.32
CA ALA A 154 -2.37 -13.96 -16.62
C ALA A 154 -1.39 -14.72 -17.51
N ILE A 155 -1.90 -15.69 -18.28
CA ILE A 155 -1.10 -16.51 -19.22
C ILE A 155 -0.51 -15.62 -20.32
N PHE A 156 -1.32 -14.75 -20.92
CA PHE A 156 -0.86 -13.82 -21.95
C PHE A 156 0.32 -12.96 -21.45
N PHE A 157 0.20 -12.35 -20.27
CA PHE A 157 1.29 -11.54 -19.72
C PHE A 157 2.50 -12.38 -19.31
N HIS A 158 2.29 -13.59 -18.80
CA HIS A 158 3.36 -14.51 -18.46
C HIS A 158 4.20 -14.88 -19.70
N GLU A 159 3.54 -15.23 -20.81
CA GLU A 159 4.22 -15.51 -22.08
C GLU A 159 4.97 -14.30 -22.63
N LYS A 160 4.39 -13.10 -22.53
CA LYS A 160 5.08 -11.85 -22.92
C LYS A 160 6.32 -11.59 -22.08
N ASN A 161 6.25 -11.83 -20.77
CA ASN A 161 7.40 -11.66 -19.86
C ASN A 161 8.54 -12.64 -20.18
N GLN A 162 8.25 -13.86 -20.63
CA GLN A 162 9.28 -14.82 -21.04
C GLN A 162 10.05 -14.38 -22.30
N LEU A 163 9.42 -13.57 -23.15
CA LEU A 163 10.05 -13.03 -24.37
C LEU A 163 10.84 -11.74 -24.09
N PHE A 164 10.63 -11.11 -22.95
CA PHE A 164 11.33 -9.89 -22.57
C PHE A 164 12.77 -10.20 -22.16
N THR A 165 13.73 -9.46 -22.73
CA THR A 165 15.14 -9.52 -22.34
C THR A 165 15.49 -8.28 -21.54
N PRO A 166 15.69 -8.38 -20.20
CA PRO A 166 16.03 -7.23 -19.39
C PRO A 166 17.42 -6.66 -19.70
N SER A 167 17.57 -5.36 -19.48
CA SER A 167 18.87 -4.66 -19.45
C SER A 167 19.28 -4.44 -18.01
N PHE A 168 20.57 -4.63 -17.70
CA PHE A 168 21.13 -4.51 -16.35
C PHE A 168 22.24 -3.46 -16.29
N ILE A 169 21.97 -2.27 -16.82
CA ILE A 169 22.93 -1.17 -16.82
C ILE A 169 23.12 -0.67 -15.39
N GLU A 170 24.29 -0.88 -14.82
CA GLU A 170 24.66 -0.25 -13.55
C GLU A 170 25.14 1.19 -13.80
N PRO A 171 24.75 2.17 -12.95
CA PRO A 171 25.37 3.49 -12.97
C PRO A 171 26.89 3.32 -12.77
N SER A 172 27.68 3.55 -13.81
CA SER A 172 29.13 3.34 -13.74
C SER A 172 29.79 4.43 -12.88
N ASN A 173 30.85 4.09 -12.15
CA ASN A 173 31.69 5.07 -11.45
C ASN A 173 32.55 5.95 -12.40
N SER A 174 32.36 5.84 -13.72
CA SER A 174 33.21 6.54 -14.69
C SER A 174 32.76 8.00 -14.77
N GLN A 175 33.61 8.94 -14.37
CA GLN A 175 33.37 10.40 -14.40
C GLN A 175 32.90 11.01 -15.74
N ALA A 176 32.85 10.22 -16.82
CA ALA A 176 32.11 10.53 -18.04
C ALA A 176 30.61 10.20 -17.90
N GLU A 177 30.05 10.37 -16.71
CA GLU A 177 28.60 10.37 -16.54
C GLU A 177 28.04 11.60 -17.24
N ASP A 178 26.92 11.42 -17.93
CA ASP A 178 26.28 12.51 -18.65
C ASP A 178 25.85 13.58 -17.63
N ALA A 179 26.57 14.71 -17.64
CA ALA A 179 26.33 15.82 -16.72
C ALA A 179 24.87 16.33 -16.81
N SER A 180 24.22 16.15 -17.96
CA SER A 180 22.81 16.47 -18.15
C SER A 180 21.90 15.57 -17.32
N ILE A 181 22.16 14.26 -17.25
CA ILE A 181 21.39 13.31 -16.45
C ILE A 181 21.55 13.61 -14.96
N ARG A 182 22.78 13.89 -14.51
CA ARG A 182 23.02 14.29 -13.11
C ARG A 182 22.25 15.55 -12.75
N HIS A 183 22.26 16.54 -13.63
CA HIS A 183 21.50 17.77 -13.43
C HIS A 183 19.99 17.51 -13.33
N ALA A 184 19.43 16.73 -14.26
CA ALA A 184 18.02 16.36 -14.27
C ALA A 184 17.59 15.61 -12.99
N CYS A 185 18.50 14.83 -12.41
CA CYS A 185 18.24 14.05 -11.19
C CYS A 185 18.60 14.79 -9.89
N ASN A 186 18.92 16.09 -9.93
CA ASN A 186 19.36 16.86 -8.77
C ASN A 186 20.56 16.21 -8.04
N ILE A 187 21.51 15.68 -8.80
CA ILE A 187 22.74 15.06 -8.29
C ILE A 187 23.88 16.07 -8.39
N ASP A 188 24.57 16.30 -7.28
CA ASP A 188 25.78 17.13 -7.27
C ASP A 188 26.83 16.52 -8.24
N PRO A 189 27.34 17.29 -9.22
CA PRO A 189 28.37 16.82 -10.16
C PRO A 189 29.62 16.24 -9.50
N SER A 190 29.94 16.69 -8.28
CA SER A 190 31.08 16.22 -7.49
C SER A 190 30.79 14.99 -6.62
N SER A 191 29.52 14.61 -6.48
CA SER A 191 29.13 13.47 -5.65
C SER A 191 29.44 12.12 -6.30
N LEU A 192 29.89 11.17 -5.49
CA LEU A 192 30.13 9.80 -5.92
C LEU A 192 28.81 9.03 -5.98
N PRO A 193 28.63 8.07 -6.90
CA PRO A 193 27.41 7.26 -6.96
C PRO A 193 27.04 6.64 -5.62
N ALA A 194 28.00 6.26 -4.77
CA ALA A 194 27.76 5.71 -3.44
C ALA A 194 27.01 6.66 -2.47
N SER A 195 27.05 7.98 -2.67
CA SER A 195 26.37 8.96 -1.81
C SER A 195 24.96 9.34 -2.28
N TRP A 196 24.53 8.86 -3.44
CA TRP A 196 23.19 9.17 -3.95
C TRP A 196 22.11 8.45 -3.15
N ASN A 197 21.03 9.17 -2.87
CA ASN A 197 19.84 8.58 -2.27
C ASN A 197 19.07 7.72 -3.30
N ILE A 198 18.10 6.95 -2.82
CA ILE A 198 17.33 6.03 -3.68
C ILE A 198 16.59 6.75 -4.82
N ALA A 199 16.06 7.95 -4.58
CA ALA A 199 15.33 8.73 -5.58
C ALA A 199 16.25 9.18 -6.72
N GLN A 200 17.45 9.68 -6.37
CA GLN A 200 18.49 10.08 -7.32
C GLN A 200 18.98 8.90 -8.16
N ARG A 201 19.25 7.74 -7.54
CA ARG A 201 19.65 6.52 -8.26
C ARG A 201 18.57 6.05 -9.23
N THR A 202 17.32 6.06 -8.80
CA THR A 202 16.17 5.64 -9.61
C THR A 202 16.04 6.55 -10.82
N CYS A 203 16.04 7.88 -10.62
CA CYS A 203 16.04 8.85 -11.71
C CYS A 203 17.20 8.63 -12.70
N TYR A 204 18.43 8.49 -12.20
CA TYR A 204 19.59 8.34 -13.08
C TYR A 204 19.50 7.07 -13.92
N TYR A 205 19.13 5.95 -13.28
CA TYR A 205 18.94 4.67 -13.97
C TYR A 205 17.86 4.80 -15.03
N ASP A 206 16.71 5.36 -14.68
CA ASP A 206 15.56 5.52 -15.55
C ASP A 206 15.89 6.35 -16.79
N ILE A 207 16.51 7.54 -16.65
CA ILE A 207 16.98 8.32 -17.82
C ILE A 207 18.02 7.54 -18.62
N SER A 208 18.92 6.81 -17.96
CA SER A 208 19.98 6.06 -18.64
C SER A 208 19.43 4.94 -19.53
N VAL A 209 18.35 4.26 -19.11
CA VAL A 209 17.76 3.13 -19.84
C VAL A 209 16.65 3.56 -20.81
N THR A 210 15.84 4.58 -20.48
CA THR A 210 14.74 5.03 -21.35
C THR A 210 15.15 6.14 -22.31
N LYS A 211 16.22 6.88 -21.98
CA LYS A 211 16.61 8.14 -22.63
C LYS A 211 15.55 9.24 -22.52
N ASP A 212 14.68 9.15 -21.51
CA ASP A 212 13.59 10.08 -21.26
C ASP A 212 13.81 10.83 -19.93
N GLU A 213 14.18 12.11 -20.05
CA GLU A 213 14.41 12.99 -18.89
C GLU A 213 13.12 13.24 -18.09
N SER A 214 11.97 13.36 -18.76
CA SER A 214 10.68 13.56 -18.09
C SER A 214 10.32 12.35 -17.25
N PHE A 215 10.56 11.15 -17.77
CA PHE A 215 10.35 9.91 -17.03
C PHE A 215 11.25 9.85 -15.79
N GLY A 216 12.54 10.15 -15.93
CA GLY A 216 13.47 10.20 -14.80
C GLY A 216 13.10 11.21 -13.72
N GLN A 217 12.73 12.44 -14.09
CA GLN A 217 12.30 13.47 -13.14
C GLN A 217 11.01 13.07 -12.41
N THR A 218 10.09 12.40 -13.09
CA THR A 218 8.91 11.78 -12.46
C THR A 218 9.34 10.73 -11.43
N SER A 219 10.27 9.84 -11.78
CA SER A 219 10.81 8.84 -10.85
C SER A 219 11.54 9.48 -9.66
N LEU A 220 12.22 10.61 -9.86
CA LEU A 220 12.84 11.38 -8.77
C LEU A 220 11.78 11.87 -7.78
N ASN A 221 10.71 12.50 -8.29
CA ASN A 221 9.62 12.99 -7.46
C ASN A 221 8.92 11.83 -6.72
N ALA A 222 8.64 10.73 -7.42
CA ALA A 222 8.08 9.51 -6.85
C ALA A 222 8.97 8.93 -5.73
N GLY A 223 10.28 8.87 -5.95
CA GLY A 223 11.24 8.38 -4.97
C GLY A 223 11.36 9.30 -3.75
N ASN A 224 11.31 10.62 -3.94
CA ASN A 224 11.30 11.58 -2.84
C ASN A 224 10.01 11.48 -2.03
N GLU A 225 8.87 11.30 -2.69
CA GLU A 225 7.61 11.05 -2.04
C GLU A 225 7.63 9.74 -1.25
N MET A 226 8.17 8.67 -1.84
CA MET A 226 8.38 7.39 -1.15
C MET A 226 9.27 7.52 0.10
N LEU A 227 10.29 8.38 0.07
CA LEU A 227 11.11 8.67 1.25
C LEU A 227 10.31 9.37 2.35
N SER A 228 9.40 10.29 1.98
CA SER A 228 8.43 10.88 2.93
C SER A 228 7.49 9.80 3.45
N ILE A 229 6.85 9.04 2.56
CA ILE A 229 5.93 7.96 2.91
C ILE A 229 6.60 6.93 3.82
N LYS A 230 7.86 6.56 3.57
CA LYS A 230 8.62 5.66 4.46
C LYS A 230 8.76 6.24 5.86
N ALA A 231 8.85 7.56 6.03
CA ALA A 231 8.76 8.20 7.34
C ALA A 231 7.32 8.17 7.89
N ASP A 232 6.34 8.46 7.04
CA ASP A 232 4.91 8.59 7.35
C ASP A 232 4.13 7.26 7.38
N GLN A 233 4.78 6.13 7.18
CA GLN A 233 4.20 4.79 7.21
C GLN A 233 4.97 3.85 8.13
N ARG A 234 5.97 4.37 8.84
CA ARG A 234 7.02 3.51 9.36
C ARG A 234 6.55 2.58 10.45
N ASN A 235 5.48 2.92 11.19
CA ASN A 235 4.69 2.05 12.07
C ASN A 235 3.42 2.81 12.54
N PRO A 236 2.26 2.70 11.87
CA PRO A 236 1.07 3.46 12.26
C PRO A 236 0.55 3.05 13.64
N PRO A 237 -0.30 3.87 14.29
CA PRO A 237 -0.85 3.54 15.59
C PRO A 237 -1.56 2.18 15.58
N LEU A 238 -1.33 1.39 16.61
CA LEU A 238 -1.89 0.06 16.80
C LEU A 238 -3.06 0.15 17.77
N PHE A 239 -4.25 -0.20 17.28
CA PHE A 239 -5.38 -0.44 18.17
C PHE A 239 -5.14 -1.72 18.98
N ASP A 240 -5.71 -1.76 20.19
CA ASP A 240 -5.68 -2.95 21.05
C ASP A 240 -6.21 -4.17 20.28
N ILE A 241 -5.41 -5.24 20.20
CA ILE A 241 -5.76 -6.48 19.46
C ILE A 241 -7.01 -7.19 20.03
N THR A 242 -7.40 -6.88 21.26
CA THR A 242 -8.62 -7.40 21.89
C THR A 242 -9.87 -6.66 21.44
N LEU A 243 -9.72 -5.52 20.77
CA LEU A 243 -10.85 -4.75 20.25
C LEU A 243 -11.54 -5.56 19.14
N PRO A 244 -12.86 -5.82 19.26
CA PRO A 244 -13.54 -6.67 18.30
C PRO A 244 -13.60 -5.98 16.93
N VAL A 245 -13.48 -6.77 15.87
CA VAL A 245 -13.85 -6.35 14.50
C VAL A 245 -15.32 -6.65 14.21
N TYR A 246 -15.91 -7.58 14.96
CA TYR A 246 -17.30 -8.00 14.86
C TYR A 246 -17.86 -8.29 16.25
N LYS A 247 -19.12 -7.90 16.51
CA LYS A 247 -19.80 -8.17 17.77
C LYS A 247 -21.31 -8.35 17.57
N GLU A 248 -21.82 -9.51 17.96
CA GLU A 248 -23.27 -9.73 18.05
C GLU A 248 -23.85 -9.02 19.28
N ALA A 249 -25.06 -8.49 19.14
CA ALA A 249 -25.82 -7.91 20.23
C ALA A 249 -27.33 -8.14 20.06
N LYS A 250 -28.09 -7.91 21.14
CA LYS A 250 -29.54 -7.85 21.11
C LYS A 250 -30.01 -6.41 21.15
N LYS A 251 -31.17 -6.17 20.55
CA LYS A 251 -31.81 -4.86 20.59
C LYS A 251 -32.00 -4.41 22.05
N GLY A 252 -31.55 -3.20 22.35
CA GLY A 252 -31.59 -2.61 23.69
C GLY A 252 -30.36 -2.90 24.56
N ASP A 253 -29.41 -3.72 24.09
CA ASP A 253 -28.16 -3.95 24.82
C ASP A 253 -27.38 -2.65 24.98
N LYS A 254 -26.87 -2.41 26.19
CA LYS A 254 -25.97 -1.29 26.48
C LYS A 254 -24.54 -1.74 26.25
N ILE A 255 -23.92 -1.22 25.20
CA ILE A 255 -22.56 -1.54 24.81
C ILE A 255 -21.64 -0.42 25.31
N GLN A 256 -20.58 -0.82 26.00
CA GLN A 256 -19.46 0.04 26.36
C GLN A 256 -18.17 -0.62 25.94
N LEU A 257 -17.31 0.11 25.22
CA LEU A 257 -16.00 -0.35 24.78
C LEU A 257 -14.96 0.73 25.08
N LYS A 258 -13.82 0.32 25.63
CA LYS A 258 -12.66 1.19 25.75
C LYS A 258 -11.77 0.99 24.53
N ILE A 259 -11.65 2.03 23.73
CA ILE A 259 -10.87 2.03 22.49
C ILE A 259 -9.56 2.76 22.77
N VAL A 260 -8.46 2.04 22.63
CA VAL A 260 -7.11 2.56 22.85
C VAL A 260 -6.28 2.25 21.61
N ALA A 261 -5.46 3.21 21.22
CA ALA A 261 -4.40 2.99 20.26
C ALA A 261 -3.07 3.41 20.88
N SER A 262 -2.00 2.73 20.47
CA SER A 262 -0.64 2.96 20.93
C SER A 262 0.29 3.09 19.73
N SER A 263 1.47 3.65 19.93
CA SER A 263 2.54 3.65 18.93
C SER A 263 3.76 2.98 19.55
N GLU A 264 4.59 2.36 18.72
CA GLU A 264 5.88 1.84 19.19
C GLU A 264 6.92 2.94 19.38
N TYR A 265 6.68 4.15 18.87
CA TYR A 265 7.55 5.30 19.12
C TYR A 265 7.18 5.96 20.45
N PRO A 266 8.11 6.03 21.43
CA PRO A 266 7.83 6.63 22.74
C PRO A 266 7.46 8.13 22.69
N SER A 267 7.82 8.82 21.60
CA SER A 267 7.55 10.25 21.35
C SER A 267 6.21 10.51 20.66
N SER A 268 5.46 9.48 20.29
CA SER A 268 4.18 9.64 19.58
C SER A 268 3.10 10.25 20.47
N VAL A 269 2.32 11.16 19.87
CA VAL A 269 1.11 11.70 20.49
C VAL A 269 -0.09 11.25 19.68
N ILE A 270 -0.86 10.31 20.23
CA ILE A 270 -2.02 9.72 19.56
C ILE A 270 -3.29 10.50 19.87
N GLN A 271 -4.00 10.91 18.83
CA GLN A 271 -5.33 11.51 18.90
C GLN A 271 -6.37 10.56 18.31
N LEU A 272 -7.39 10.23 19.10
CA LEU A 272 -8.54 9.46 18.62
C LEU A 272 -9.61 10.39 18.06
N SER A 273 -10.30 9.94 17.01
CA SER A 273 -11.52 10.59 16.52
C SER A 273 -12.52 9.55 16.02
N ALA A 274 -13.81 9.86 16.13
CA ALA A 274 -14.84 9.02 15.53
C ALA A 274 -15.09 9.48 14.08
N ILE A 275 -14.92 8.56 13.13
CA ILE A 275 -15.23 8.78 11.71
C ILE A 275 -16.71 8.49 11.46
N HIS A 276 -17.20 7.38 12.02
CA HIS A 276 -18.58 6.95 11.86
C HIS A 276 -19.08 6.34 13.16
N LEU A 277 -20.29 6.73 13.56
CA LEU A 277 -20.96 6.22 14.75
C LEU A 277 -22.42 5.89 14.40
N PRO A 278 -22.96 4.80 14.96
CA PRO A 278 -24.38 4.50 14.90
C PRO A 278 -25.19 5.64 15.50
N ARG A 279 -26.48 5.68 15.16
CA ARG A 279 -27.39 6.67 15.73
C ARG A 279 -27.37 6.60 17.26
N ASP A 280 -27.33 7.77 17.88
CA ASP A 280 -27.33 7.99 19.35
C ASP A 280 -26.12 7.39 20.10
N ALA A 281 -25.12 6.86 19.39
CA ALA A 281 -23.87 6.45 19.98
C ALA A 281 -23.01 7.66 20.38
N LYS A 282 -22.16 7.46 21.39
CA LYS A 282 -21.26 8.48 21.91
C LYS A 282 -19.84 7.94 21.94
N PHE A 283 -18.89 8.80 21.60
CA PHE A 283 -17.46 8.51 21.73
C PHE A 283 -16.76 9.66 22.43
N ASN A 284 -16.13 9.37 23.56
CA ASN A 284 -15.30 10.33 24.28
C ASN A 284 -13.85 10.20 23.78
N VAL A 285 -13.41 11.18 22.99
CA VAL A 285 -12.07 11.17 22.37
C VAL A 285 -10.93 11.28 23.39
N GLN A 286 -11.16 11.86 24.57
CA GLN A 286 -10.15 11.96 25.62
C GLN A 286 -9.95 10.66 26.39
N THR A 287 -11.04 9.93 26.67
CA THR A 287 -10.98 8.68 27.46
C THR A 287 -10.95 7.43 26.59
N GLY A 288 -11.27 7.55 25.31
CA GLY A 288 -11.45 6.44 24.38
C GLY A 288 -12.72 5.63 24.64
N MET A 289 -13.65 6.11 25.47
CA MET A 289 -14.86 5.37 25.81
C MET A 289 -15.94 5.54 24.74
N PHE A 290 -16.32 4.42 24.12
CA PHE A 290 -17.48 4.29 23.25
C PHE A 290 -18.67 3.76 24.06
N GLU A 291 -19.84 4.38 23.89
CA GLU A 291 -21.09 3.99 24.52
C GLU A 291 -22.24 4.01 23.52
N TRP A 292 -23.04 2.95 23.50
CA TRP A 292 -24.18 2.85 22.59
C TRP A 292 -25.28 1.94 23.14
N THR A 293 -26.54 2.22 22.78
CA THR A 293 -27.67 1.32 23.02
C THR A 293 -28.06 0.69 21.69
N ALA A 294 -27.88 -0.62 21.60
CA ALA A 294 -28.01 -1.35 20.35
C ALA A 294 -29.40 -1.22 19.74
N ILE A 295 -29.46 -0.74 18.49
CA ILE A 295 -30.66 -0.74 17.67
C ILE A 295 -30.59 -1.88 16.66
N GLU A 296 -31.76 -2.39 16.27
CA GLU A 296 -31.89 -3.56 15.39
C GLU A 296 -31.35 -3.27 13.98
N GLY A 297 -30.50 -4.17 13.47
CA GLY A 297 -29.82 -3.99 12.19
C GLY A 297 -28.32 -4.28 12.26
N THR A 298 -27.64 -3.98 11.15
CA THR A 298 -26.17 -4.02 11.03
C THR A 298 -25.65 -2.59 11.18
N GLU A 299 -24.79 -2.33 12.16
CA GLU A 299 -24.33 -1.00 12.54
C GLU A 299 -22.81 -0.94 12.61
N HIS A 300 -22.23 0.18 12.19
CA HIS A 300 -20.78 0.32 12.04
C HIS A 300 -20.24 1.37 13.02
N VAL A 301 -19.14 1.06 13.69
CA VAL A 301 -18.38 2.02 14.51
C VAL A 301 -16.99 2.11 13.93
N ARG A 302 -16.60 3.29 13.45
CA ARG A 302 -15.27 3.52 12.86
C ARG A 302 -14.53 4.61 13.61
N ILE A 303 -13.37 4.26 14.16
CA ILE A 303 -12.51 5.15 14.94
C ILE A 303 -11.16 5.29 14.25
N ARG A 304 -10.66 6.52 14.19
CA ARG A 304 -9.31 6.86 13.72
C ARG A 304 -8.38 7.04 14.90
N ALA A 305 -7.16 6.55 14.78
CA ALA A 305 -6.02 6.93 15.60
C ALA A 305 -5.02 7.69 14.72
N PHE A 306 -4.74 8.93 15.08
CA PHE A 306 -3.82 9.80 14.36
C PHE A 306 -2.60 10.09 15.24
N ASP A 307 -1.41 9.74 14.77
CA ASP A 307 -0.15 10.14 15.38
C ASP A 307 0.22 11.54 14.91
N MET A 308 0.07 12.53 15.78
CA MET A 308 0.38 13.92 15.45
C MET A 308 1.88 14.17 15.28
N THR A 309 2.74 13.31 15.83
CA THR A 309 4.20 13.50 15.79
C THR A 309 4.75 13.08 14.42
N TYR A 310 4.24 11.97 13.89
CA TYR A 310 4.74 11.35 12.66
C TYR A 310 3.73 11.36 11.50
N ASN A 311 2.59 12.06 11.68
CA ASN A 311 1.51 12.17 10.69
C ASN A 311 0.97 10.80 10.21
N LEU A 312 0.93 9.82 11.11
CA LEU A 312 0.52 8.45 10.81
C LEU A 312 -0.96 8.26 11.13
N THR A 313 -1.67 7.49 10.32
CA THR A 313 -3.09 7.21 10.57
C THR A 313 -3.34 5.71 10.61
N ALA A 314 -4.13 5.27 11.57
CA ALA A 314 -4.74 3.95 11.60
C ALA A 314 -6.26 4.09 11.82
N THR A 315 -7.02 3.13 11.30
CA THR A 315 -8.47 3.08 11.47
C THR A 315 -8.88 1.71 11.95
N HIS A 316 -9.79 1.67 12.93
CA HIS A 316 -10.44 0.44 13.40
C HIS A 316 -11.93 0.52 13.16
N GLU A 317 -12.50 -0.58 12.68
CA GLU A 317 -13.93 -0.73 12.45
C GLU A 317 -14.48 -1.89 13.26
N ILE A 318 -15.63 -1.65 13.89
CA ILE A 318 -16.39 -2.65 14.62
C ILE A 318 -17.75 -2.76 13.94
N VAL A 319 -18.08 -3.96 13.46
CA VAL A 319 -19.40 -4.28 12.93
C VAL A 319 -20.25 -4.88 14.03
N PHE A 320 -21.39 -4.26 14.31
CA PHE A 320 -22.41 -4.75 15.23
C PHE A 320 -23.56 -5.37 14.46
N GLU A 321 -23.84 -6.65 14.72
CA GLU A 321 -25.04 -7.31 14.21
C GLU A 321 -26.06 -7.43 15.35
N VAL A 322 -27.18 -6.74 15.23
CA VAL A 322 -28.16 -6.62 16.31
C VAL A 322 -29.46 -7.30 15.92
N GLY A 323 -29.76 -8.42 16.58
CA GLY A 323 -31.05 -9.11 16.43
C GLY A 323 -31.15 -10.14 15.29
N ARG A 324 -30.08 -10.40 14.52
CA ARG A 324 -30.02 -11.54 13.58
C ARG A 324 -29.28 -12.71 14.22
N THR A 325 -29.88 -13.91 14.23
CA THR A 325 -29.39 -15.06 15.02
C THR A 325 -28.54 -16.07 14.25
N ASN A 326 -27.93 -15.75 13.10
CA ASN A 326 -27.15 -16.72 12.32
C ASN A 326 -26.12 -16.05 11.38
N TYR A 327 -25.09 -15.38 11.92
CA TYR A 327 -23.95 -14.95 11.09
C TYR A 327 -22.63 -15.45 11.69
N SER A 328 -21.94 -16.35 10.97
CA SER A 328 -20.63 -16.87 11.40
C SER A 328 -19.54 -16.02 10.72
N PRO A 329 -18.67 -15.30 11.44
CA PRO A 329 -17.59 -14.55 10.81
C PRO A 329 -16.56 -15.52 10.23
N THR A 330 -16.31 -15.43 8.93
CA THR A 330 -15.19 -16.12 8.28
C THR A 330 -13.86 -15.52 8.75
N GLN A 331 -12.91 -16.36 9.15
CA GLN A 331 -11.52 -15.96 9.35
C GLN A 331 -10.94 -15.43 8.03
N PHE A 332 -10.30 -14.26 8.05
CA PHE A 332 -9.70 -13.66 6.87
C PHE A 332 -8.23 -14.02 6.77
N GLU A 333 -7.79 -14.49 5.60
CA GLU A 333 -6.39 -14.58 5.21
C GLU A 333 -6.13 -13.42 4.22
N VAL A 334 -5.25 -12.48 4.57
CA VAL A 334 -4.89 -11.37 3.68
C VAL A 334 -3.71 -11.79 2.82
N LYS A 335 -3.96 -12.04 1.53
CA LYS A 335 -2.92 -12.23 0.51
C LYS A 335 -2.77 -10.96 -0.30
N ILE A 336 -1.64 -10.28 -0.16
CA ILE A 336 -1.30 -9.10 -0.97
C ILE A 336 -0.45 -9.60 -2.14
N LEU A 337 -1.01 -9.52 -3.34
CA LEU A 337 -0.28 -9.75 -4.57
C LEU A 337 0.00 -8.40 -5.23
N LEU A 338 1.26 -8.03 -5.35
CA LEU A 338 1.69 -6.90 -6.17
C LEU A 338 2.20 -7.44 -7.51
N PHE A 339 1.69 -6.91 -8.61
CA PHE A 339 2.16 -7.23 -9.95
C PHE A 339 2.46 -5.95 -10.70
N PHE A 340 3.69 -5.86 -11.20
CA PHE A 340 4.15 -4.75 -12.01
C PHE A 340 4.33 -5.26 -13.44
N THR A 341 3.58 -4.72 -14.39
CA THR A 341 3.95 -4.78 -15.81
C THR A 341 5.08 -3.77 -16.03
N ALA A 342 6.31 -4.27 -15.99
CA ALA A 342 7.59 -3.63 -16.33
C ALA A 342 7.61 -2.11 -16.58
N PHE A 343 8.07 -1.36 -15.56
CA PHE A 343 9.22 -0.45 -15.58
C PHE A 343 9.32 0.18 -14.18
N LEU A 344 9.78 -0.60 -13.20
CA LEU A 344 10.28 -0.08 -11.92
C LEU A 344 11.05 -1.20 -11.21
N PHE A 345 12.37 -1.21 -11.34
CA PHE A 345 13.24 -1.97 -10.44
C PHE A 345 14.13 -0.96 -9.72
N ALA A 346 13.69 -0.54 -8.55
CA ALA A 346 14.54 0.11 -7.56
C ALA A 346 14.04 -0.22 -6.14
N PHE A 347 13.83 -1.51 -5.87
CA PHE A 347 13.92 -2.01 -4.51
C PHE A 347 15.21 -2.81 -4.41
N LEU A 348 16.11 -2.31 -3.54
CA LEU A 348 17.14 -3.01 -2.75
C LEU A 348 18.50 -2.29 -2.77
N SER A 349 18.93 -1.94 -1.54
CA SER A 349 20.28 -1.59 -1.07
C SER A 349 20.93 -0.27 -1.56
N LYS A 350 20.78 0.80 -0.77
CA LYS A 350 21.73 1.17 0.31
C LYS A 350 21.08 2.17 1.27
#